data_AF-A0A3B3VEX2-F1
#
_entry.id   AF-A0A3B3VEX2-F1
#
_cell.length_a   1.000
_cell.length_b   1.000
_cell.length_c   1.000
_cell.angle_alpha   90.00
_cell.angle_beta   90.00
_cell.angle_gamma   90.00
#
_symmetry.space_group_name_H-M   'P 1'
#
loop_
_entity.id
_entity.type
_entity.pdbx_description
1 polymer ?
#
loop_
_entity_poly.entity_id
_entity_poly.type
_entity_poly.pdbx_seq_one_letter_code
_entity_poly.pdbx_strand_id
1 'polypeptide(L)'
;MSSDLAGVWEVALSDGVHRIEFEHGTTTGKRVIYVDGKEVLRRDWMFKLVGKETFSVGQADTKATINIDAVSGFAYEYTLEINGKSLKQYMENRSKVTSTWLLNLDGIDCRVVLEKDTMDVWCNGEKIETAGEFVDDGTETHFSLGGHSCCVKAVSSGKRRDGIIHTLLVDGTEVAECTE
;
A
#
# COMPACT_ATOMS: atom_id res chain seq x y z
N MET A 1 -2.41 10.58 26.64
CA MET A 1 -3.45 10.31 25.64
C MET A 1 -4.05 11.65 25.26
N SER A 2 -3.81 12.12 24.03
CA SER A 2 -4.40 13.37 23.52
C SER A 2 -5.92 13.23 23.53
N SER A 3 -6.65 14.21 24.07
CA SER A 3 -8.12 14.19 24.17
C SER A 3 -8.83 14.19 22.81
N ASP A 4 -8.08 14.48 21.75
CA ASP A 4 -8.63 14.74 20.43
C ASP A 4 -8.37 13.59 19.44
N LEU A 5 -7.78 12.47 19.88
CA LEU A 5 -7.56 11.30 19.02
C LEU A 5 -8.91 10.74 18.55
N ALA A 6 -9.15 10.83 17.25
CA ALA A 6 -10.42 10.56 16.61
C ALA A 6 -10.42 9.24 15.82
N GLY A 7 -9.25 8.80 15.33
CA GLY A 7 -9.14 7.54 14.59
C GLY A 7 -7.71 7.03 14.51
N VAL A 8 -7.58 5.71 14.42
CA VAL A 8 -6.32 4.99 14.22
C VAL A 8 -6.57 3.90 13.18
N TRP A 9 -5.70 3.81 12.18
CA TRP A 9 -5.74 2.78 11.15
C TRP A 9 -4.35 2.18 10.95
N GLU A 10 -4.32 0.88 10.63
CA GLU A 10 -3.11 0.20 10.16
C GLU A 10 -3.32 -0.21 8.71
N VAL A 11 -2.39 0.17 7.84
CA VAL A 11 -2.48 -0.04 6.40
C VAL A 11 -1.25 -0.81 5.94
N ALA A 12 -1.48 -1.98 5.35
CA ALA A 12 -0.40 -2.77 4.77
C ALA A 12 -0.18 -2.37 3.30
N LEU A 13 0.91 -1.65 3.05
CA LEU A 13 1.40 -1.26 1.74
C LEU A 13 2.51 -2.21 1.25
N SER A 14 3.10 -1.90 0.10
CA SER A 14 4.22 -2.65 -0.47
C SER A 14 5.46 -2.51 0.41
N ASP A 15 5.73 -1.29 0.88
CA ASP A 15 6.87 -0.92 1.72
C ASP A 15 6.72 -1.33 3.20
N GLY A 16 5.53 -1.72 3.64
CA GLY A 16 5.33 -2.24 5.00
C GLY A 16 3.95 -1.96 5.57
N VAL A 17 3.81 -2.12 6.88
CA VAL A 17 2.60 -1.72 7.60
C VAL A 17 2.81 -0.33 8.18
N HIS A 18 1.92 0.60 7.81
CA HIS A 18 1.93 1.98 8.28
C HIS A 18 0.79 2.24 9.25
N ARG A 19 1.11 2.93 10.34
CA ARG A 19 0.12 3.36 11.35
C ARG A 19 -0.26 4.80 11.09
N ILE A 20 -1.54 5.06 10.89
CA ILE A 20 -2.11 6.39 10.66
C ILE A 20 -2.95 6.78 11.86
N GLU A 21 -2.69 7.96 12.42
CA GLU A 21 -3.42 8.50 13.56
C GLU A 21 -4.00 9.87 13.20
N PHE A 22 -5.25 10.09 13.57
CA PHE A 22 -5.96 11.34 13.29
C PHE A 22 -6.48 11.98 14.56
N GLU A 23 -6.11 13.23 14.80
CA GLU A 23 -6.71 14.07 15.82
C GLU A 23 -7.73 15.03 15.21
N HIS A 24 -8.90 15.16 15.84
CA HIS A 24 -9.93 16.12 15.47
C HIS A 24 -10.51 16.84 16.70
N GLY A 25 -10.17 18.12 16.85
CA GLY A 25 -10.72 18.98 17.91
C GLY A 25 -12.07 19.54 17.50
N THR A 26 -13.17 19.02 18.03
CA THR A 26 -14.54 19.42 17.65
C THR A 26 -14.96 20.82 18.13
N THR A 27 -14.17 21.46 19.00
CA THR A 27 -14.40 22.86 19.43
C THR A 27 -13.70 23.87 18.53
N THR A 28 -12.49 23.57 18.05
CA THR A 28 -11.65 24.50 17.26
C THR A 28 -11.59 24.14 15.78
N GLY A 29 -12.05 22.93 15.41
CA GLY A 29 -11.80 22.32 14.11
C GLY A 29 -10.34 21.93 13.89
N LYS A 30 -9.54 21.80 14.95
CA LYS A 30 -8.14 21.34 14.85
C LYS A 30 -8.10 19.98 14.15
N ARG A 31 -7.20 19.79 13.19
CA ARG A 31 -6.93 18.51 12.53
C ARG A 31 -5.44 18.22 12.54
N VAL A 32 -5.03 17.05 13.00
CA VAL A 32 -3.62 16.63 12.93
C VAL A 32 -3.56 15.19 12.45
N ILE A 33 -2.68 14.90 11.49
CA ILE A 33 -2.47 13.56 10.95
C ILE A 33 -1.03 13.16 11.24
N TYR A 34 -0.87 11.98 11.81
CA TYR A 34 0.42 11.33 12.00
C TYR A 34 0.49 10.05 11.16
N VAL A 35 1.63 9.80 10.56
CA VAL A 35 1.98 8.56 9.87
C VAL A 35 3.25 8.05 10.54
N ASP A 36 3.19 6.83 11.09
CA ASP A 36 4.29 6.19 11.83
C ASP A 36 4.87 7.08 12.94
N GLY A 37 3.97 7.78 13.65
CA GLY A 37 4.31 8.71 14.73
C GLY A 37 4.88 10.06 14.26
N LYS A 38 5.07 10.28 12.95
CA LYS A 38 5.50 11.56 12.39
C LYS A 38 4.31 12.39 11.95
N GLU A 39 4.24 13.65 12.37
CA GLU A 39 3.24 14.59 11.89
C GLU A 39 3.43 14.88 10.40
N VAL A 40 2.40 14.65 9.59
CA VAL A 40 2.40 14.91 8.15
C VAL A 40 1.46 16.05 7.76
N LEU A 41 0.49 16.37 8.61
CA LEU A 41 -0.46 17.46 8.38
C LEU A 41 -0.96 18.04 9.71
N ARG A 42 -1.05 19.38 9.77
CA ARG A 42 -1.64 20.12 10.88
C ARG A 42 -2.49 21.29 10.40
N ARG A 43 -3.67 21.42 10.99
CA ARG A 43 -4.56 22.56 10.92
C ARG A 43 -4.92 22.93 12.36
N ASP A 44 -4.47 24.07 12.85
CA ASP A 44 -4.74 24.46 14.25
C ASP A 44 -6.17 24.96 14.47
N TRP A 45 -6.83 25.45 13.40
CA TRP A 45 -8.19 25.97 13.47
C TRP A 45 -8.93 25.82 12.15
N MET A 46 -10.19 25.39 12.23
CA MET A 46 -11.11 25.32 11.09
C MET A 46 -12.55 25.61 11.52
N PHE A 47 -13.24 26.49 10.80
CA PHE A 47 -14.66 26.76 11.06
C PHE A 47 -15.56 25.55 10.74
N LYS A 48 -15.22 24.80 9.70
CA LYS A 48 -16.00 23.63 9.25
C LYS A 48 -15.41 22.35 9.85
N LEU A 49 -16.23 21.62 10.61
CA LEU A 49 -15.81 20.38 11.27
C LEU A 49 -15.83 19.16 10.34
N VAL A 50 -16.75 19.12 9.37
CA VAL A 50 -16.82 18.07 8.34
C VAL A 50 -15.96 18.39 7.11
N GLY A 51 -15.65 17.37 6.31
CA GLY A 51 -14.86 17.52 5.09
C GLY A 51 -13.87 16.39 4.93
N LYS A 52 -12.71 16.67 4.33
CA LYS A 52 -11.67 15.67 4.13
C LYS A 52 -10.28 16.28 4.18
N GLU A 53 -9.31 15.45 4.52
CA GLU A 53 -7.88 15.77 4.43
C GLU A 53 -7.19 14.69 3.59
N THR A 54 -6.32 15.11 2.67
CA THR A 54 -5.57 14.21 1.79
C THR A 54 -4.07 14.35 2.08
N PHE A 55 -3.37 13.23 2.14
CA PHE A 55 -1.95 13.13 2.50
C PHE A 55 -1.31 11.90 1.84
N SER A 56 0.00 11.75 1.96
CA SER A 56 0.77 10.63 1.43
C SER A 56 1.22 9.68 2.55
N VAL A 57 1.33 8.38 2.23
CA VAL A 57 1.75 7.32 3.16
C VAL A 57 2.80 6.44 2.48
N GLY A 58 3.83 6.06 3.24
CA GLY A 58 4.90 5.17 2.76
C GLY A 58 5.86 5.82 1.76
N GLN A 59 6.82 5.03 1.30
CA GLN A 59 7.87 5.41 0.34
C GLN A 59 7.33 5.67 -1.07
N ALA A 60 6.21 5.04 -1.43
CA ALA A 60 5.56 5.20 -2.73
C ALA A 60 4.67 6.47 -2.83
N ASP A 61 4.66 7.33 -1.81
CA ASP A 61 3.74 8.47 -1.70
C ASP A 61 2.27 8.07 -1.93
N THR A 62 1.87 6.91 -1.38
CA THR A 62 0.52 6.37 -1.59
C THR A 62 -0.52 7.35 -1.07
N LYS A 63 -1.47 7.72 -1.93
CA LYS A 63 -2.48 8.72 -1.61
C LYS A 63 -3.49 8.17 -0.59
N ALA A 64 -3.57 8.81 0.55
CA ALA A 64 -4.57 8.56 1.58
C ALA A 64 -5.53 9.74 1.72
N THR A 65 -6.77 9.48 2.11
CA THR A 65 -7.76 10.52 2.42
C THR A 65 -8.59 10.11 3.62
N ILE A 66 -8.65 10.99 4.62
CA ILE A 66 -9.57 10.85 5.75
C ILE A 66 -10.79 11.72 5.46
N ASN A 67 -11.97 11.11 5.41
CA ASN A 67 -13.25 11.83 5.35
C ASN A 67 -13.81 11.96 6.77
N ILE A 68 -14.46 13.10 7.01
CA ILE A 68 -15.09 13.48 8.28
C ILE A 68 -16.55 13.81 7.96
N ASP A 69 -17.44 12.92 8.38
CA ASP A 69 -18.87 13.04 8.11
C ASP A 69 -19.64 13.27 9.41
N ALA A 70 -20.65 14.13 9.36
CA ALA A 70 -21.54 14.31 10.50
C ALA A 70 -22.56 13.18 10.52
N VAL A 71 -22.72 12.55 11.68
CA VAL A 71 -23.74 11.52 11.93
C VAL A 71 -24.75 12.00 12.96
N SER A 72 -25.79 11.21 13.20
CA SER A 72 -26.82 11.56 14.18
C SER A 72 -26.23 11.71 15.59
N GLY A 73 -26.87 12.56 16.41
CA GLY A 73 -26.46 12.73 17.81
C GLY A 73 -25.24 13.64 18.03
N PHE A 74 -24.97 14.59 17.12
CA PHE A 74 -23.81 15.51 17.21
C PHE A 74 -22.45 14.82 17.23
N ALA A 75 -22.38 13.63 16.63
CA ALA A 75 -21.15 12.86 16.48
C ALA A 75 -20.59 12.96 15.06
N TYR A 76 -19.35 12.50 14.90
CA TYR A 76 -18.66 12.45 13.62
C TYR A 76 -18.18 11.03 13.35
N GLU A 77 -18.22 10.63 12.09
CA GLU A 77 -17.61 9.40 11.60
C GLU A 77 -16.34 9.75 10.80
N TYR A 78 -15.33 8.89 10.94
CA TYR A 78 -14.04 9.03 10.28
C TYR A 78 -13.77 7.81 9.43
N THR A 79 -13.55 8.02 8.14
CA THR A 79 -13.24 6.93 7.21
C THR A 79 -11.93 7.19 6.50
N LEU A 80 -11.12 6.15 6.35
CA LEU A 80 -9.87 6.19 5.61
C LEU A 80 -10.06 5.53 4.22
N GLU A 81 -9.64 6.26 3.20
CA GLU A 81 -9.51 5.78 1.84
C GLU A 81 -8.03 5.72 1.42
N ILE A 82 -7.63 4.63 0.77
CA ILE A 82 -6.32 4.43 0.15
C ILE A 82 -6.54 4.33 -1.37
N ASN A 83 -5.90 5.21 -2.14
CA ASN A 83 -6.09 5.33 -3.59
C ASN A 83 -7.58 5.41 -4.00
N GLY A 84 -8.39 6.12 -3.20
CA GLY A 84 -9.83 6.34 -3.44
C GLY A 84 -10.71 5.11 -3.19
N LYS A 85 -10.19 4.05 -2.57
CA LYS A 85 -10.96 2.88 -2.10
C LYS A 85 -11.01 2.89 -0.59
N SER A 86 -12.14 2.49 -0.01
CA SER A 86 -12.21 2.31 1.45
C SER A 86 -11.19 1.26 1.90
N LEU A 87 -10.69 1.36 3.13
CA LEU A 87 -9.72 0.40 3.67
C LEU A 87 -10.18 -1.07 3.51
N LYS A 88 -11.46 -1.35 3.76
CA LYS A 88 -12.04 -2.69 3.56
C LYS A 88 -11.91 -3.15 2.11
N GLN A 89 -12.30 -2.31 1.15
CA GLN A 89 -12.18 -2.63 -0.27
C GLN A 89 -10.73 -2.72 -0.72
N TYR A 90 -9.82 -1.94 -0.13
CA TYR A 90 -8.39 -2.01 -0.44
C TYR A 90 -7.83 -3.36 -0.01
N MET A 91 -8.11 -3.80 1.23
CA MET A 91 -7.69 -5.11 1.74
C MET A 91 -8.28 -6.26 0.93
N GLU A 92 -9.59 -6.23 0.62
CA GLU A 92 -10.25 -7.27 -0.18
C GLU A 92 -9.75 -7.35 -1.64
N ASN A 93 -9.15 -6.28 -2.17
CA ASN A 93 -8.62 -6.24 -3.54
C ASN A 93 -7.09 -6.35 -3.61
N ARG A 94 -6.40 -6.63 -2.51
CA ARG A 94 -4.93 -6.60 -2.44
C ARG A 94 -4.26 -7.52 -3.47
N SER A 95 -4.78 -8.73 -3.67
CA SER A 95 -4.31 -9.68 -4.68
C SER A 95 -4.53 -9.22 -6.13
N LYS A 96 -5.44 -8.27 -6.38
CA LYS A 96 -5.64 -7.69 -7.72
C LYS A 96 -4.66 -6.58 -8.05
N VAL A 97 -4.13 -5.90 -7.03
CA VAL A 97 -3.23 -4.75 -7.20
C VAL A 97 -1.77 -5.10 -6.94
N THR A 98 -1.53 -6.13 -6.12
CA THR A 98 -0.18 -6.61 -5.80
C THR A 98 -0.09 -8.11 -5.94
N SER A 99 1.13 -8.60 -6.16
CA SER A 99 1.53 -10.00 -5.97
C SER A 99 2.62 -10.05 -4.92
N THR A 100 2.57 -11.03 -4.02
CA THR A 100 3.53 -11.15 -2.90
C THR A 100 4.15 -12.52 -2.87
N TRP A 101 5.46 -12.60 -2.66
CA TRP A 101 6.20 -13.84 -2.48
C TRP A 101 7.00 -13.77 -1.18
N LEU A 102 6.99 -14.88 -0.44
CA LEU A 102 7.82 -15.07 0.74
C LEU A 102 8.83 -16.16 0.42
N LEU A 103 10.10 -15.85 0.50
CA LEU A 103 11.18 -16.79 0.18
C LEU A 103 12.37 -16.58 1.11
N ASN A 104 13.19 -17.61 1.26
CA ASN A 104 14.44 -17.54 2.00
C ASN A 104 15.60 -17.64 1.00
N LEU A 105 16.45 -16.61 0.97
CA LEU A 105 17.66 -16.55 0.14
C LEU A 105 18.87 -16.54 1.06
N ASP A 106 19.71 -17.57 0.98
CA ASP A 106 20.93 -17.70 1.80
C ASP A 106 20.72 -17.52 3.31
N GLY A 107 19.57 -17.99 3.83
CA GLY A 107 19.22 -17.85 5.25
C GLY A 107 18.54 -16.53 5.61
N ILE A 108 18.33 -15.63 4.64
CA ILE A 108 17.64 -14.35 4.82
C ILE A 108 16.21 -14.46 4.30
N ASP A 109 15.24 -14.19 5.17
CA ASP A 109 13.83 -14.11 4.76
C ASP A 109 13.59 -12.82 3.95
N CYS A 110 12.97 -13.00 2.78
CA CYS A 110 12.67 -11.97 1.82
C CYS A 110 11.18 -11.97 1.50
N ARG A 111 10.54 -10.83 1.72
CA ARG A 111 9.19 -10.51 1.24
C ARG A 111 9.32 -9.67 -0.03
N VAL A 112 9.07 -10.29 -1.17
CA VAL A 112 9.04 -9.63 -2.47
C VAL A 112 7.60 -9.25 -2.79
N VAL A 113 7.36 -7.98 -3.15
CA VAL A 113 6.04 -7.48 -3.55
C VAL A 113 6.15 -6.81 -4.91
N LEU A 114 5.28 -7.20 -5.84
CA LEU A 114 5.09 -6.51 -7.12
C LEU A 114 3.83 -5.65 -7.04
N GLU A 115 3.96 -4.36 -7.37
CA GLU A 115 2.82 -3.50 -7.70
C GLU A 115 2.46 -3.67 -9.18
N LYS A 116 1.25 -4.16 -9.48
CA LYS A 116 0.87 -4.61 -10.83
C LYS A 116 0.62 -3.46 -11.81
N ASP A 117 0.40 -2.25 -11.32
CA ASP A 117 0.11 -1.06 -12.12
C ASP A 117 1.39 -0.31 -12.50
N THR A 118 2.30 -0.12 -11.54
CA THR A 118 3.60 0.54 -11.72
C THR A 118 4.68 -0.41 -12.19
N MET A 119 4.49 -1.72 -11.98
CA MET A 119 5.51 -2.77 -12.11
C MET A 119 6.70 -2.58 -11.17
N ASP A 120 6.52 -1.80 -10.10
CA ASP A 120 7.53 -1.61 -9.06
C ASP A 120 7.69 -2.89 -8.24
N VAL A 121 8.95 -3.25 -7.98
CA VAL A 121 9.31 -4.40 -7.13
C VAL A 121 9.87 -3.89 -5.82
N TRP A 122 9.36 -4.44 -4.72
CA TRP A 122 9.78 -4.14 -3.36
C TRP A 122 10.34 -5.40 -2.72
N CYS A 123 11.42 -5.29 -1.95
CA CYS A 123 11.93 -6.37 -1.11
C CYS A 123 12.11 -5.87 0.33
N ASN A 124 11.45 -6.53 1.28
CA ASN A 124 11.54 -6.21 2.71
C ASN A 124 11.27 -4.72 3.03
N GLY A 125 10.40 -4.10 2.25
CA GLY A 125 9.98 -2.71 2.43
C GLY A 125 10.74 -1.69 1.59
N GLU A 126 11.82 -2.09 0.92
CA GLU A 126 12.65 -1.21 0.09
C GLU A 126 12.37 -1.44 -1.39
N LYS A 127 12.26 -0.35 -2.15
CA LYS A 127 12.08 -0.42 -3.61
C LYS A 127 13.38 -0.88 -4.27
N ILE A 128 13.26 -1.87 -5.14
CA ILE A 128 14.39 -2.49 -5.85
C ILE A 128 14.52 -1.88 -7.25
N GLU A 129 15.75 -1.70 -7.70
CA GLU A 129 16.04 -1.32 -9.08
C GLU A 129 15.75 -2.50 -10.02
N THR A 130 14.97 -2.23 -11.07
CA THR A 130 14.52 -3.24 -12.03
C THR A 130 14.87 -2.85 -13.46
N ALA A 131 14.99 -3.87 -14.32
CA ALA A 131 15.11 -3.72 -15.76
C ALA A 131 13.97 -4.46 -16.46
N GLY A 132 13.17 -3.73 -17.24
CA GLY A 132 12.06 -4.30 -18.00
C GLY A 132 12.49 -4.78 -19.39
N GLU A 133 12.05 -5.97 -19.78
CA GLU A 133 12.23 -6.55 -21.11
C GLU A 133 10.88 -7.00 -21.69
N PHE A 134 10.66 -6.75 -22.98
CA PHE A 134 9.51 -7.28 -23.70
C PHE A 134 9.90 -8.60 -24.37
N VAL A 135 9.14 -9.65 -24.10
CA VAL A 135 9.34 -10.99 -24.67
C VAL A 135 8.10 -11.41 -25.47
N ASP A 136 8.23 -12.47 -26.27
CA ASP A 136 7.17 -12.91 -27.19
C ASP A 136 5.84 -13.25 -26.49
N ASP A 137 5.88 -13.67 -25.22
CA ASP A 137 4.73 -14.10 -24.42
C ASP A 137 4.33 -13.12 -23.29
N GLY A 138 4.99 -11.97 -23.17
CA GLY A 138 4.70 -11.03 -22.09
C GLY A 138 5.80 -10.01 -21.82
N THR A 139 5.94 -9.63 -20.54
CA THR A 139 7.05 -8.80 -20.08
C THR A 139 7.80 -9.47 -18.96
N GLU A 140 9.11 -9.27 -18.94
CA GLU A 140 10.00 -9.71 -17.87
C GLU A 140 10.52 -8.48 -17.11
N THR A 141 10.50 -8.55 -15.78
CA THR A 141 11.05 -7.51 -14.89
C THR A 141 12.19 -8.12 -14.10
N HIS A 142 13.41 -7.84 -14.53
CA HIS A 142 14.64 -8.41 -13.97
C HIS A 142 15.17 -7.57 -12.81
N PHE A 143 15.68 -8.23 -11.78
CA PHE A 143 16.34 -7.61 -10.63
C PHE A 143 17.28 -8.61 -9.95
N SER A 144 18.05 -8.15 -8.97
CA SER A 144 18.96 -9.01 -8.20
C SER A 144 18.70 -8.87 -6.70
N LEU A 145 18.78 -9.99 -5.98
CA LEU A 145 18.67 -10.05 -4.52
C LEU A 145 19.77 -10.94 -3.97
N GLY A 146 20.67 -10.38 -3.16
CA GLY A 146 21.73 -11.17 -2.51
C GLY A 146 22.69 -11.89 -3.46
N GLY A 147 22.80 -11.47 -4.72
CA GLY A 147 23.59 -12.17 -5.75
C GLY A 147 22.80 -13.19 -6.58
N HIS A 148 21.54 -13.45 -6.24
CA HIS A 148 20.62 -14.25 -7.04
C HIS A 148 20.02 -13.43 -8.19
N SER A 149 19.82 -14.09 -9.32
CA SER A 149 19.14 -13.52 -10.47
C SER A 149 17.64 -13.74 -10.33
N CYS A 150 16.88 -12.65 -10.25
CA CYS A 150 15.43 -12.70 -10.10
C CYS A 150 14.73 -12.12 -11.32
N CYS A 151 13.57 -12.67 -11.66
CA CYS A 151 12.72 -12.14 -12.71
C CYS A 151 11.24 -12.33 -12.35
N VAL A 152 10.44 -11.27 -12.48
CA VAL A 152 8.98 -11.39 -12.52
C VAL A 152 8.55 -11.44 -13.98
N LYS A 153 7.93 -12.56 -14.37
CA LYS A 153 7.28 -12.70 -15.67
C LYS A 153 5.82 -12.33 -15.57
N ALA A 154 5.35 -11.49 -16.48
CA ALA A 154 3.96 -11.10 -16.62
C ALA A 154 3.43 -11.62 -17.95
N VAL A 155 2.65 -12.70 -17.89
CA VAL A 155 2.14 -13.42 -19.07
C VAL A 155 0.62 -13.25 -19.13
N SER A 156 0.10 -12.98 -20.33
CA SER A 156 -1.34 -12.95 -20.55
C SER A 156 -1.91 -14.36 -20.38
N SER A 157 -2.89 -14.53 -19.50
CA SER A 157 -3.56 -15.82 -19.29
C SER A 157 -4.35 -16.31 -20.52
N GLY A 158 -4.50 -15.48 -21.56
CA GLY A 158 -5.35 -15.74 -22.73
C GLY A 158 -6.85 -15.80 -22.42
N LYS A 159 -7.24 -15.74 -21.14
CA LYS A 159 -8.62 -15.76 -20.66
C LYS A 159 -9.01 -14.38 -20.17
N ARG A 160 -10.09 -13.84 -20.73
CA ARG A 160 -10.60 -12.49 -20.42
C ARG A 160 -10.91 -12.26 -18.92
N ARG A 161 -11.11 -13.33 -18.13
CA ARG A 161 -11.41 -13.28 -16.70
C ARG A 161 -10.18 -13.32 -15.79
N ASP A 162 -9.11 -14.00 -16.19
CA ASP A 162 -7.99 -14.32 -15.30
C ASP A 162 -6.85 -13.28 -15.41
N GLY A 163 -6.89 -12.43 -16.44
CA GLY A 163 -6.00 -11.28 -16.56
C GLY A 163 -4.55 -11.64 -16.85
N ILE A 164 -3.62 -10.82 -16.35
CA ILE A 164 -2.17 -11.04 -16.45
C ILE A 164 -1.72 -11.83 -15.22
N ILE A 165 -1.05 -12.95 -15.45
CA ILE A 165 -0.48 -13.79 -14.41
C ILE A 165 0.96 -13.32 -14.18
N HIS A 166 1.31 -13.14 -12.91
CA HIS A 166 2.65 -12.74 -12.50
C HIS A 166 3.33 -13.91 -11.80
N THR A 167 4.51 -14.28 -12.28
CA THR A 167 5.29 -15.39 -11.75
C THR A 167 6.68 -14.90 -11.38
N LEU A 168 7.10 -15.12 -10.14
CA LEU A 168 8.46 -14.84 -9.70
C LEU A 168 9.35 -16.05 -9.97
N LEU A 169 10.51 -15.82 -10.60
CA LEU A 169 11.59 -16.78 -10.74
C LEU A 169 12.83 -16.29 -9.99
N VAL A 170 13.50 -17.21 -9.29
CA VAL A 170 14.81 -17.03 -8.67
C VAL A 170 15.75 -18.10 -9.20
N ASP A 171 16.84 -17.68 -9.83
CA ASP A 171 17.82 -18.56 -10.49
C ASP A 171 17.15 -19.58 -11.45
N GLY A 172 16.10 -19.12 -12.14
CA GLY A 172 15.30 -19.93 -13.07
C GLY A 172 14.26 -20.84 -12.40
N THR A 173 14.16 -20.85 -11.07
CA THR A 173 13.16 -21.65 -10.33
C THR A 173 11.97 -20.78 -9.94
N GLU A 174 10.76 -21.24 -10.23
CA GLU A 174 9.53 -20.55 -9.87
C GLU A 174 9.28 -20.56 -8.35
N VAL A 175 8.85 -19.41 -7.82
CA VAL A 175 8.46 -19.22 -6.42
C VAL A 175 6.95 -19.10 -6.34
N ALA A 176 6.34 -19.89 -5.44
CA ALA A 176 4.91 -19.85 -5.21
C ALA A 176 4.48 -18.49 -4.64
N GLU A 177 3.43 -17.92 -5.23
CA GLU A 177 2.81 -16.69 -4.72
C GLU A 177 2.18 -16.97 -3.34
N CYS A 178 2.37 -16.02 -2.43
CA CYS A 178 1.69 -16.02 -1.14
C CYS A 178 0.23 -15.60 -1.36
N THR A 179 -0.68 -16.57 -1.21
CA THR A 179 -2.12 -16.31 -1.22
C THR A 179 -2.56 -15.98 0.21
N GLU A 180 -2.92 -14.72 0.47
CA GLU A 180 -3.64 -14.31 1.70
C GLU A 180 -5.06 -14.89 1.73
#